data_AF-A0AAX3LN40-F1
#
_entry.id   AF-A0AAX3LN40-F1
#
_cell.length_a   1.000
_cell.length_b   1.000
_cell.length_c   1.000
_cell.angle_alpha   90.00
_cell.angle_beta   90.00
_cell.angle_gamma   90.00
#
_symmetry.space_group_name_H-M   'P 1'
#
loop_
_entity.id
_entity.type
_entity.pdbx_description
1 polymer ?
#
loop_
_entity_poly.entity_id
_entity_poly.type
_entity_poly.pdbx_seq_one_letter_code
_entity_poly.pdbx_strand_id
1 'polypeptide(L)'
;MDLETALDLVIWGLAGLLILGSLLPLSKLPFGAIRGLAFPREQFLGLALLLAIGFALSQGVTTPSGMAGIALMLGVAALHALYITKFTPLWRKQSLAASPELRRATDRHFSLLAANVKMSNRDYGKLIALAEARVPDIFMAIEVDQAWIDALDDGLGKNYEHRVDVPLDNGYGLCLMSKLPLSEVEVRELVTEEVPSIRARVHLPVGEDFRLYVVHPEPPVIEHDTKGRDSEIALVGIEAEKDPLPAVVSGDLNDVAWSTTTRRFQRLSGLLDPRVGRGMYNTFSATMPWMRWPLDHLFHDPQFRLLEMDRLDKIGSDHFPMWFVLAMAETEAAESDPEETDPEEEREAKNMIKEERKRDRDPIGSDWEDEEN
;
A
#
# COMPACT_ATOMS: atom_id res chain seq x y z
N MET A 1 11.43 -16.37 43.99
CA MET A 1 11.64 -15.21 43.10
C MET A 1 10.83 -14.08 43.69
N ASP A 2 11.47 -12.98 44.07
CA ASP A 2 10.75 -11.79 44.54
C ASP A 2 10.13 -11.04 43.35
N LEU A 3 9.23 -10.10 43.66
CA LEU A 3 8.48 -9.36 42.65
C LEU A 3 9.38 -8.51 41.75
N GLU A 4 10.47 -7.98 42.29
CA GLU A 4 11.44 -7.13 41.57
C GLU A 4 12.21 -7.96 40.53
N THR A 5 12.74 -9.12 40.93
CA THR A 5 13.39 -10.06 40.01
C THR A 5 12.41 -10.55 38.94
N ALA A 6 11.16 -10.82 39.30
CA ALA A 6 10.13 -11.23 38.34
C ALA A 6 9.83 -10.13 37.31
N LEU A 7 9.71 -8.88 37.77
CA LEU A 7 9.47 -7.72 36.92
C LEU A 7 10.63 -7.49 35.94
N ASP A 8 11.88 -7.60 36.41
CA ASP A 8 13.06 -7.45 35.55
C ASP A 8 13.13 -8.51 34.47
N LEU A 9 12.83 -9.78 34.80
CA LEU A 9 12.76 -10.85 33.82
C LEU A 9 11.67 -10.59 32.77
N VAL A 10 10.52 -10.07 33.17
CA VAL A 10 9.44 -9.71 32.25
C VAL A 10 9.86 -8.56 31.32
N ILE A 11 10.46 -7.49 31.85
CA ILE A 11 10.91 -6.35 31.03
C ILE A 11 11.97 -6.78 30.03
N TRP A 12 12.97 -7.57 30.46
CA TRP A 12 13.99 -8.12 29.56
C TRP A 12 13.40 -9.09 28.53
N GLY A 13 12.42 -9.91 28.90
CA GLY A 13 11.70 -10.79 27.99
C GLY A 13 10.95 -10.02 26.90
N LEU A 14 10.19 -8.97 27.28
CA LEU A 14 9.49 -8.10 26.35
C LEU A 14 10.45 -7.34 25.44
N ALA A 15 11.57 -6.84 25.98
CA ALA A 15 12.62 -6.20 25.19
C ALA A 15 13.23 -7.15 24.16
N GLY A 16 13.49 -8.41 24.56
CA GLY A 16 13.98 -9.45 23.66
C GLY A 16 13.00 -9.75 22.52
N LEU A 17 11.72 -9.91 22.84
CA LEU A 17 10.66 -10.12 21.83
C LEU A 17 10.54 -8.92 20.88
N LEU A 18 10.61 -7.70 21.38
CA LEU A 18 10.54 -6.49 20.56
C LEU A 18 11.76 -6.36 19.63
N ILE A 19 12.96 -6.68 20.12
CA ILE A 19 14.18 -6.70 19.30
C ILE A 19 14.05 -7.74 18.18
N LEU A 20 13.64 -8.97 18.52
CA LEU A 20 13.43 -10.03 17.52
C LEU A 20 12.37 -9.60 16.49
N GLY A 21 11.22 -9.08 16.95
CA GLY A 21 10.16 -8.55 16.10
C GLY A 21 10.63 -7.40 15.18
N SER A 22 11.59 -6.60 15.64
CA SER A 22 12.15 -5.48 14.86
C SER A 22 13.16 -5.91 13.81
N LEU A 23 13.92 -6.98 14.08
CA LEU A 23 15.04 -7.44 13.25
C LEU A 23 14.63 -8.52 12.24
N LEU A 24 13.72 -9.43 12.60
CA LEU A 24 13.28 -10.52 11.72
C LEU A 24 12.77 -10.04 10.34
N PRO A 25 11.95 -8.97 10.24
CA PRO A 25 11.47 -8.47 8.95
C PRO A 25 12.56 -7.92 8.03
N LEU A 26 13.74 -7.60 8.57
CA LEU A 26 14.89 -7.13 7.79
C LEU A 26 15.57 -8.28 7.02
N SER A 27 15.23 -9.53 7.33
CA SER A 27 15.71 -10.69 6.59
C SER A 27 15.07 -10.79 5.19
N LYS A 28 15.68 -11.58 4.31
CA LYS A 28 15.11 -11.93 3.00
C LYS A 28 14.07 -13.05 3.06
N LEU A 29 13.65 -13.52 4.26
CA LEU A 29 12.73 -14.65 4.41
C LEU A 29 11.30 -14.24 4.01
N PRO A 30 10.69 -14.87 2.99
CA PRO A 30 9.38 -14.47 2.46
C PRO A 30 8.23 -15.17 3.20
N PHE A 31 8.24 -15.20 4.52
CA PHE A 31 7.20 -15.89 5.32
C PHE A 31 6.27 -14.86 5.97
N GLY A 32 4.95 -15.07 5.88
CA GLY A 32 3.95 -14.12 6.36
C GLY A 32 4.14 -13.71 7.82
N ALA A 33 4.41 -14.66 8.72
CA ALA A 33 4.71 -14.35 10.12
C ALA A 33 5.93 -13.40 10.31
N ILE A 34 6.94 -13.50 9.43
CA ILE A 34 8.14 -12.65 9.47
C ILE A 34 7.85 -11.29 8.81
N ARG A 35 7.10 -11.27 7.71
CA ARG A 35 6.74 -10.04 6.99
C ARG A 35 5.71 -9.21 7.75
N GLY A 36 4.75 -9.84 8.41
CA GLY A 36 3.73 -9.17 9.24
C GLY A 36 4.34 -8.38 10.40
N LEU A 37 5.49 -8.80 10.93
CA LEU A 37 6.24 -8.04 11.94
C LEU A 37 6.78 -6.69 11.41
N ALA A 38 6.76 -6.44 10.09
CA ALA A 38 7.04 -5.12 9.52
C ALA A 38 5.87 -4.13 9.65
N PHE A 39 4.64 -4.60 9.90
CA PHE A 39 3.45 -3.75 9.95
C PHE A 39 3.46 -2.82 11.17
N PRO A 40 3.63 -3.29 12.42
CA PRO A 40 3.38 -2.48 13.60
C PRO A 40 4.54 -1.55 13.99
N ARG A 41 5.18 -0.84 13.05
CA ARG A 41 6.36 0.02 13.36
C ARG A 41 6.03 1.17 14.30
N GLU A 42 4.87 1.81 14.16
CA GLU A 42 4.43 2.87 15.07
C GLU A 42 4.24 2.34 16.50
N GLN A 43 3.64 1.16 16.61
CA GLN A 43 3.41 0.48 17.89
C GLN A 43 4.74 0.00 18.50
N PHE A 44 5.66 -0.51 17.69
CA PHE A 44 7.00 -0.92 18.13
C PHE A 44 7.84 0.28 18.59
N LEU A 45 7.73 1.44 17.91
CA LEU A 45 8.33 2.68 18.38
C LEU A 45 7.78 3.07 19.76
N GLY A 46 6.45 3.11 19.91
CA GLY A 46 5.81 3.44 21.19
C GLY A 46 6.20 2.47 22.32
N LEU A 47 6.17 1.17 22.04
CA LEU A 47 6.55 0.13 23.00
C LEU A 47 8.03 0.21 23.39
N ALA A 48 8.93 0.49 22.44
CA ALA A 48 10.35 0.69 22.74
C ALA A 48 10.56 1.87 23.71
N LEU A 49 9.88 3.00 23.48
CA LEU A 49 9.96 4.15 24.38
C LEU A 49 9.38 3.83 25.78
N LEU A 50 8.27 3.11 25.84
CA LEU A 50 7.68 2.66 27.12
C LEU A 50 8.60 1.70 27.87
N LEU A 51 9.25 0.76 27.18
CA LEU A 51 10.22 -0.15 27.79
C LEU A 51 11.49 0.57 28.25
N ALA A 52 11.96 1.59 27.52
CA ALA A 52 13.07 2.44 27.98
C ALA A 52 12.72 3.14 29.31
N ILE A 53 11.49 3.66 29.44
CA ILE A 53 10.98 4.22 30.70
C ILE A 53 10.89 3.11 31.77
N GLY A 54 10.41 1.91 31.39
CA GLY A 54 10.36 0.75 32.27
C GLY A 54 11.72 0.41 32.89
N PHE A 55 12.78 0.31 32.07
CA PHE A 55 14.16 0.10 32.55
C PHE A 55 14.65 1.22 33.46
N ALA A 56 14.33 2.48 33.13
CA ALA A 56 14.70 3.63 33.96
C ALA A 56 14.04 3.59 35.34
N LEU A 57 12.79 3.13 35.43
CA LEU A 57 12.02 3.05 36.67
C LEU A 57 12.33 1.80 37.50
N SER A 58 12.50 0.63 36.88
CA SER A 58 12.71 -0.62 37.61
C SER A 58 14.18 -0.82 38.01
N GLN A 59 15.12 -0.56 37.10
CA GLN A 59 16.54 -0.85 37.32
C GLN A 59 17.37 0.41 37.58
N GLY A 60 16.82 1.60 37.33
CA GLY A 60 17.49 2.88 37.57
C GLY A 60 18.43 3.32 36.46
N VAL A 61 18.47 4.63 36.19
CA VAL A 61 19.23 5.23 35.07
C VAL A 61 20.75 5.21 35.25
N THR A 62 21.25 4.94 36.45
CA THR A 62 22.68 4.91 36.78
C THR A 62 23.25 3.50 36.91
N THR A 63 22.41 2.46 36.87
CA THR A 63 22.89 1.07 36.95
C THR A 63 23.32 0.57 35.58
N PRO A 64 24.34 -0.31 35.48
CA PRO A 64 24.75 -0.85 34.20
C PRO A 64 23.62 -1.56 33.43
N SER A 65 22.75 -2.29 34.13
CA SER A 65 21.64 -3.01 33.50
C SER A 65 20.54 -2.06 33.00
N GLY A 66 20.17 -1.06 33.81
CA GLY A 66 19.21 -0.03 33.39
C GLY A 66 19.73 0.78 32.21
N MET A 67 21.00 1.22 32.24
CA MET A 67 21.64 1.92 31.12
C MET A 67 21.65 1.07 29.84
N ALA A 68 21.99 -0.22 29.94
CA ALA A 68 21.99 -1.12 28.79
C ALA A 68 20.59 -1.32 28.20
N GLY A 69 19.58 -1.57 29.05
CA GLY A 69 18.19 -1.71 28.61
C GLY A 69 17.65 -0.45 27.94
N ILE A 70 17.90 0.73 28.55
CA ILE A 70 17.53 2.03 27.97
C ILE A 70 18.22 2.21 26.60
N ALA A 71 19.52 2.01 26.52
CA ALA A 71 20.27 2.20 25.27
C ALA A 71 19.77 1.28 24.15
N LEU A 72 19.50 0.01 24.46
CA LEU A 72 18.94 -0.95 23.51
C LEU A 72 17.55 -0.50 23.01
N MET A 73 16.67 -0.10 23.92
CA MET A 73 15.32 0.34 23.56
C MET A 73 15.32 1.66 22.78
N LEU A 74 16.21 2.59 23.10
CA LEU A 74 16.41 3.80 22.30
C LEU A 74 16.96 3.48 20.91
N GLY A 75 17.83 2.48 20.78
CA GLY A 75 18.28 1.96 19.48
C GLY A 75 17.14 1.38 18.64
N VAL A 76 16.26 0.58 19.25
CA VAL A 76 15.05 0.04 18.61
C VAL A 76 14.09 1.17 18.21
N ALA A 77 13.87 2.15 19.09
CA ALA A 77 13.06 3.32 18.80
C ALA A 77 13.64 4.12 17.62
N ALA A 78 14.95 4.36 17.60
CA ALA A 78 15.62 5.03 16.50
C ALA A 78 15.44 4.28 15.16
N LEU A 79 15.59 2.95 15.17
CA LEU A 79 15.36 2.12 13.98
C LEU A 79 13.94 2.33 13.41
N HIS A 80 12.89 2.24 14.24
CA HIS A 80 11.52 2.42 13.76
C HIS A 80 11.23 3.87 13.37
N ALA A 81 11.78 4.85 14.11
CA ALA A 81 11.68 6.26 13.76
C ALA A 81 12.28 6.55 12.37
N LEU A 82 13.38 5.90 11.97
CA LEU A 82 13.94 6.05 10.62
C LEU A 82 12.98 5.62 9.51
N TYR A 83 12.21 4.55 9.73
CA TYR A 83 11.17 4.12 8.78
C TYR A 83 9.98 5.08 8.75
N ILE A 84 9.54 5.51 9.93
CA ILE A 84 8.36 6.36 10.10
C ILE A 84 8.59 7.77 9.55
N THR A 85 9.75 8.36 9.84
CA THR A 85 10.08 9.75 9.50
C THR A 85 9.95 10.04 8.00
N LYS A 86 10.27 9.07 7.12
CA LYS A 86 10.09 9.16 5.66
C LYS A 86 8.65 9.53 5.26
N PHE A 87 7.66 9.13 6.05
CA PHE A 87 6.23 9.37 5.83
C PHE A 87 5.69 10.48 6.74
N THR A 88 6.52 11.46 7.06
CA THR A 88 6.12 12.65 7.83
C THR A 88 6.49 13.93 7.07
N PRO A 89 5.86 15.07 7.39
CA PRO A 89 6.24 16.37 6.82
C PRO A 89 7.68 16.83 7.10
N LEU A 90 8.42 16.13 7.97
CA LEU A 90 9.82 16.42 8.28
C LEU A 90 10.78 15.89 7.20
N TRP A 91 10.33 14.92 6.40
CA TRP A 91 11.11 14.36 5.31
C TRP A 91 10.90 15.15 4.02
N ARG A 92 11.90 15.10 3.12
CA ARG A 92 11.77 15.72 1.80
C ARG A 92 10.66 15.03 1.01
N LYS A 93 9.90 15.80 0.23
CA LYS A 93 8.82 15.21 -0.56
C LYS A 93 9.43 14.43 -1.71
N GLN A 94 8.82 13.31 -2.07
CA GLN A 94 9.22 12.58 -3.27
C GLN A 94 8.52 13.18 -4.49
N SER A 95 7.18 13.14 -4.48
CA SER A 95 6.34 13.75 -5.52
C SER A 95 6.29 15.26 -5.41
N LEU A 96 6.57 15.96 -6.51
CA LEU A 96 6.49 17.41 -6.59
C LEU A 96 5.03 17.91 -6.57
N ALA A 97 4.82 19.10 -6.01
CA ALA A 97 3.55 19.80 -6.12
C ALA A 97 3.41 20.46 -7.50
N ALA A 98 2.19 20.55 -8.02
CA ALA A 98 1.94 21.24 -9.28
C ALA A 98 2.21 22.76 -9.16
N SER A 99 2.85 23.34 -10.18
CA SER A 99 3.06 24.78 -10.30
C SER A 99 1.74 25.53 -10.48
N PRO A 100 1.68 26.86 -10.25
CA PRO A 100 0.47 27.65 -10.50
C PRO A 100 -0.05 27.53 -11.93
N GLU A 101 0.84 27.41 -12.91
CA GLU A 101 0.50 27.22 -14.33
C GLU A 101 -0.17 25.87 -14.54
N LEU A 102 0.45 24.80 -14.04
CA LEU A 102 -0.10 23.45 -14.17
C LEU A 102 -1.42 23.31 -13.42
N ARG A 103 -1.57 23.95 -12.24
CA ARG A 103 -2.85 24.01 -11.51
C ARG A 103 -3.98 24.67 -12.28
N ARG A 104 -3.68 25.54 -13.25
CA ARG A 104 -4.70 26.16 -14.12
C ARG A 104 -5.03 25.33 -15.36
N ALA A 105 -4.16 24.41 -15.76
CA ALA A 105 -4.34 23.53 -16.92
C ALA A 105 -5.13 22.27 -16.56
N THR A 106 -6.43 22.43 -16.30
CA THR A 106 -7.30 21.34 -15.79
C THR A 106 -7.52 20.20 -16.79
N ASP A 107 -7.26 20.43 -18.08
CA ASP A 107 -7.25 19.42 -19.15
C ASP A 107 -6.09 18.42 -19.03
N ARG A 108 -5.12 18.70 -18.16
CA ARG A 108 -3.99 17.81 -17.82
C ARG A 108 -4.20 17.08 -16.49
N HIS A 109 -5.34 17.27 -15.83
CA HIS A 109 -5.62 16.70 -14.51
C HIS A 109 -6.45 15.44 -14.63
N PHE A 110 -6.29 14.56 -13.66
CA PHE A 110 -7.29 13.54 -13.38
C PHE A 110 -7.39 13.31 -11.88
N SER A 111 -8.58 12.94 -11.44
CA SER A 111 -8.87 12.48 -10.09
C SER A 111 -9.13 10.98 -10.04
N LEU A 112 -8.65 10.33 -8.99
CA LEU A 112 -8.83 8.90 -8.75
C LEU A 112 -9.37 8.68 -7.33
N LEU A 113 -10.48 7.95 -7.24
CA LEU A 113 -11.00 7.41 -5.98
C LEU A 113 -10.76 5.91 -5.96
N ALA A 114 -9.95 5.45 -5.00
CA ALA A 114 -9.63 4.05 -4.75
C ALA A 114 -10.33 3.56 -3.49
N ALA A 115 -11.02 2.42 -3.55
CA ALA A 115 -11.66 1.82 -2.38
C ALA A 115 -11.50 0.30 -2.37
N ASN A 116 -10.87 -0.25 -1.33
CA ASN A 116 -11.12 -1.61 -0.90
C ASN A 116 -12.47 -1.64 -0.16
N VAL A 117 -13.45 -2.37 -0.71
CA VAL A 117 -14.83 -2.33 -0.21
C VAL A 117 -15.11 -3.32 0.91
N LYS A 118 -14.22 -4.31 1.11
CA LYS A 118 -14.45 -5.56 1.83
C LYS A 118 -15.68 -6.29 1.29
N MET A 119 -15.52 -7.41 0.59
CA MET A 119 -16.64 -8.05 -0.15
C MET A 119 -17.90 -8.22 0.71
N SER A 120 -17.78 -8.75 1.93
CA SER A 120 -18.88 -8.95 2.90
C SER A 120 -19.60 -7.68 3.36
N ASN A 121 -19.00 -6.49 3.22
CA ASN A 121 -19.67 -5.23 3.52
C ASN A 121 -20.76 -4.95 2.48
N ARG A 122 -22.00 -4.78 2.93
CA ARG A 122 -23.17 -4.52 2.06
C ARG A 122 -23.73 -3.11 2.17
N ASP A 123 -22.99 -2.19 2.80
CA ASP A 123 -23.37 -0.78 2.90
C ASP A 123 -22.98 0.00 1.62
N TYR A 124 -23.53 -0.42 0.48
CA TYR A 124 -23.22 0.12 -0.84
C TYR A 124 -23.41 1.64 -0.92
N GLY A 125 -24.46 2.14 -0.26
CA GLY A 125 -24.87 3.53 -0.30
C GLY A 125 -23.81 4.50 0.21
N LYS A 126 -22.96 4.09 1.18
CA LYS A 126 -21.89 4.96 1.68
C LYS A 126 -20.82 5.24 0.64
N LEU A 127 -20.37 4.22 -0.09
CA LEU A 127 -19.37 4.39 -1.14
C LEU A 127 -19.95 5.15 -2.33
N ILE A 128 -21.18 4.84 -2.73
CA ILE A 128 -21.89 5.57 -3.81
C ILE A 128 -22.00 7.06 -3.46
N ALA A 129 -22.51 7.39 -2.26
CA ALA A 129 -22.64 8.78 -1.82
C ALA A 129 -21.29 9.51 -1.75
N LEU A 130 -20.22 8.81 -1.33
CA LEU A 130 -18.86 9.37 -1.32
C LEU A 130 -18.36 9.69 -2.74
N ALA A 131 -18.58 8.77 -3.69
CA ALA A 131 -18.21 8.95 -5.09
C ALA A 131 -19.04 10.05 -5.77
N GLU A 132 -20.34 10.15 -5.49
CA GLU A 132 -21.20 11.24 -5.97
C GLU A 132 -20.78 12.60 -5.42
N ALA A 133 -20.30 12.65 -4.17
CA ALA A 133 -19.83 13.89 -3.55
C ALA A 133 -18.48 14.36 -4.10
N ARG A 134 -17.56 13.43 -4.39
CA ARG A 134 -16.20 13.73 -4.89
C ARG A 134 -16.12 13.81 -6.42
N VAL A 135 -17.03 13.14 -7.13
CA VAL A 135 -17.17 13.12 -8.60
C VAL A 135 -15.85 12.73 -9.30
N PRO A 136 -15.20 11.59 -8.96
CA PRO A 136 -13.92 11.19 -9.55
C PRO A 136 -13.98 11.09 -11.08
N ASP A 137 -12.87 11.37 -11.75
CA ASP A 137 -12.68 11.05 -13.17
C ASP A 137 -12.53 9.54 -13.35
N ILE A 138 -11.80 8.90 -12.43
CA ILE A 138 -11.58 7.46 -12.37
C ILE A 138 -12.01 6.95 -10.99
N PHE A 139 -12.92 5.99 -10.96
CA PHE A 139 -13.36 5.29 -9.77
C PHE A 139 -12.88 3.84 -9.83
N MET A 140 -12.28 3.38 -8.74
CA MET A 140 -11.77 2.02 -8.60
C MET A 140 -12.28 1.43 -7.29
N ALA A 141 -12.90 0.25 -7.39
CA ALA A 141 -13.27 -0.58 -6.25
C ALA A 141 -12.63 -1.97 -6.38
N ILE A 142 -12.10 -2.49 -5.28
CA ILE A 142 -11.52 -3.84 -5.18
C ILE A 142 -12.24 -4.61 -4.08
N GLU A 143 -12.15 -5.95 -4.15
CA GLU A 143 -12.94 -6.91 -3.37
C GLU A 143 -14.45 -6.86 -3.68
N VAL A 144 -14.80 -6.76 -4.97
CA VAL A 144 -16.19 -6.68 -5.43
C VAL A 144 -16.74 -8.01 -5.94
N ASP A 145 -17.91 -8.39 -5.47
CA ASP A 145 -18.72 -9.47 -6.06
C ASP A 145 -19.78 -8.91 -7.02
N GLN A 146 -20.61 -9.78 -7.59
CA GLN A 146 -21.68 -9.35 -8.50
C GLN A 146 -22.67 -8.37 -7.83
N ALA A 147 -22.97 -8.55 -6.54
CA ALA A 147 -23.89 -7.67 -5.83
C ALA A 147 -23.32 -6.24 -5.67
N TRP A 148 -22.02 -6.12 -5.43
CA TRP A 148 -21.33 -4.82 -5.47
C TRP A 148 -21.37 -4.19 -6.87
N ILE A 149 -21.10 -4.97 -7.93
CA ILE A 149 -21.13 -4.51 -9.32
C ILE A 149 -22.52 -3.96 -9.69
N ASP A 150 -23.59 -4.67 -9.30
CA ASP A 150 -24.98 -4.26 -9.56
C ASP A 150 -25.31 -2.94 -8.82
N ALA A 151 -24.94 -2.85 -7.54
CA ALA A 151 -25.20 -1.65 -6.74
C ALA A 151 -24.42 -0.42 -7.25
N LEU A 152 -23.16 -0.62 -7.66
CA LEU A 152 -22.34 0.44 -8.25
C LEU A 152 -22.89 0.86 -9.63
N ASP A 153 -23.41 -0.07 -10.44
CA ASP A 153 -24.06 0.27 -11.71
C ASP A 153 -25.29 1.14 -11.51
N ASP A 154 -26.16 0.74 -10.58
CA ASP A 154 -27.40 1.46 -10.26
C ASP A 154 -27.12 2.88 -9.75
N GLY A 155 -26.12 3.02 -8.88
CA GLY A 155 -25.76 4.30 -8.25
C GLY A 155 -24.89 5.21 -9.12
N LEU A 156 -23.89 4.66 -9.82
CA LEU A 156 -22.83 5.43 -10.47
C LEU A 156 -22.73 5.19 -11.98
N GLY A 157 -23.24 4.08 -12.51
CA GLY A 157 -22.99 3.63 -13.90
C GLY A 157 -23.31 4.69 -14.95
N LYS A 158 -24.38 5.48 -14.75
CA LYS A 158 -24.77 6.57 -15.68
C LYS A 158 -23.74 7.71 -15.77
N ASN A 159 -22.85 7.84 -14.79
CA ASN A 159 -21.85 8.89 -14.73
C ASN A 159 -20.52 8.49 -15.40
N TYR A 160 -20.36 7.21 -15.77
CA TYR A 160 -19.11 6.64 -16.27
C TYR A 160 -19.36 5.87 -17.56
N GLU A 161 -18.89 6.41 -18.69
CA GLU A 161 -19.06 5.78 -20.01
C GLU A 161 -18.14 4.56 -20.20
N HIS A 162 -16.96 4.58 -19.57
CA HIS A 162 -15.97 3.53 -19.70
C HIS A 162 -15.90 2.69 -18.42
N ARG A 163 -15.94 1.37 -18.58
CA ARG A 163 -16.07 0.44 -17.46
C ARG A 163 -15.37 -0.88 -17.72
N VAL A 164 -14.81 -1.46 -16.66
CA VAL A 164 -14.26 -2.82 -16.60
C VAL A 164 -14.69 -3.45 -15.29
N ASP A 165 -15.44 -4.54 -15.36
CA ASP A 165 -15.89 -5.29 -14.19
C ASP A 165 -15.33 -6.70 -14.24
N VAL A 166 -14.79 -7.13 -13.11
CA VAL A 166 -14.28 -8.47 -12.86
C VAL A 166 -14.84 -8.91 -11.50
N PRO A 167 -16.16 -9.13 -11.37
CA PRO A 167 -16.73 -9.62 -10.12
C PRO A 167 -16.21 -11.02 -9.85
N LEU A 168 -15.81 -11.27 -8.61
CA LEU A 168 -15.45 -12.60 -8.14
C LEU A 168 -16.15 -12.87 -6.81
N ASP A 169 -16.56 -14.11 -6.58
CA ASP A 169 -17.13 -14.56 -5.31
C ASP A 169 -16.03 -14.83 -4.26
N ASN A 170 -14.88 -14.16 -4.39
CA ASN A 170 -13.73 -14.20 -3.50
C ASN A 170 -13.20 -12.76 -3.28
N GLY A 171 -12.16 -12.61 -2.45
CA GLY A 171 -11.56 -11.29 -2.16
C GLY A 171 -10.87 -10.59 -3.34
N TYR A 172 -10.89 -11.11 -4.57
CA TYR A 172 -10.07 -10.58 -5.67
C TYR A 172 -10.82 -9.77 -6.73
N GLY A 173 -12.13 -9.64 -6.62
CA GLY A 173 -12.91 -8.96 -7.64
C GLY A 173 -12.54 -7.49 -7.81
N LEU A 174 -12.61 -6.98 -9.05
CA LEU A 174 -12.22 -5.61 -9.41
C LEU A 174 -13.34 -4.88 -10.16
N CYS A 175 -13.45 -3.57 -9.93
CA CYS A 175 -14.27 -2.66 -10.71
C CYS A 175 -13.48 -1.39 -11.03
N LEU A 176 -13.45 -1.01 -12.31
CA LEU A 176 -12.89 0.24 -12.78
C LEU A 176 -13.95 0.98 -13.62
N MET A 177 -14.28 2.20 -13.22
CA MET A 177 -15.19 3.10 -13.93
C MET A 177 -14.46 4.40 -14.26
N SER A 178 -14.62 4.92 -15.48
CA SER A 178 -13.90 6.12 -15.94
C SER A 178 -14.75 7.02 -16.81
N LYS A 179 -14.67 8.33 -16.56
CA LYS A 179 -15.18 9.40 -17.43
C LYS A 179 -14.21 9.70 -18.57
N LEU A 180 -12.93 9.43 -18.33
CA LEU A 180 -11.88 9.56 -19.32
C LEU A 180 -11.91 8.35 -20.26
N PRO A 181 -11.72 8.53 -21.57
CA PRO A 181 -11.65 7.42 -22.51
C PRO A 181 -10.58 6.41 -22.13
N LEU A 182 -10.97 5.14 -22.20
CA LEU A 182 -10.08 4.01 -22.00
C LEU A 182 -9.84 3.29 -23.33
N SER A 183 -8.59 2.89 -23.58
CA SER A 183 -8.22 2.00 -24.68
C SER A 183 -7.18 0.98 -24.22
N GLU A 184 -6.89 -0.02 -25.05
CA GLU A 184 -5.92 -1.09 -24.73
C GLU A 184 -6.18 -1.70 -23.34
N VAL A 185 -7.46 -1.96 -23.06
CA VAL A 185 -7.91 -2.51 -21.78
C VAL A 185 -7.67 -4.01 -21.76
N GLU A 186 -6.91 -4.46 -20.76
CA GLU A 186 -6.55 -5.86 -20.55
C GLU A 186 -6.85 -6.23 -19.09
N VAL A 187 -7.67 -7.26 -18.89
CA VAL A 187 -7.78 -7.97 -17.61
C VAL A 187 -6.78 -9.13 -17.65
N ARG A 188 -5.90 -9.22 -16.65
CA ARG A 188 -4.72 -10.09 -16.69
C ARG A 188 -4.51 -10.79 -15.35
N GLU A 189 -4.29 -12.09 -15.40
CA GLU A 189 -3.79 -12.88 -14.28
C GLU A 189 -2.28 -13.07 -14.46
N LEU A 190 -1.49 -12.32 -13.69
CA LEU A 190 -0.08 -12.09 -14.02
C LEU A 190 0.86 -13.17 -13.49
N VAL A 191 0.59 -13.65 -12.28
CA VAL A 191 1.45 -14.60 -11.55
C VAL A 191 0.63 -15.78 -11.05
N THR A 192 -0.51 -15.52 -10.43
CA THR A 192 -1.40 -16.53 -9.86
C THR A 192 -2.73 -16.49 -10.61
N GLU A 193 -3.24 -17.67 -11.00
CA GLU A 193 -4.56 -17.80 -11.63
C GLU A 193 -5.64 -17.29 -10.66
N GLU A 194 -6.74 -16.74 -11.17
CA GLU A 194 -7.84 -16.16 -10.38
C GLU A 194 -7.49 -14.91 -9.53
N VAL A 195 -6.27 -14.37 -9.66
CA VAL A 195 -5.88 -13.05 -9.13
C VAL A 195 -5.78 -12.07 -10.30
N PRO A 196 -6.85 -11.32 -10.60
CA PRO A 196 -6.88 -10.42 -11.74
C PRO A 196 -6.15 -9.10 -11.43
N SER A 197 -5.69 -8.47 -12.49
CA SER A 197 -5.21 -7.09 -12.55
C SER A 197 -5.77 -6.42 -13.79
N ILE A 198 -5.91 -5.09 -13.78
CA ILE A 198 -6.33 -4.33 -14.96
C ILE A 198 -5.16 -3.49 -15.46
N ARG A 199 -4.93 -3.52 -16.76
CA ARG A 199 -4.06 -2.57 -17.46
C ARG A 199 -4.88 -1.82 -18.49
N ALA A 200 -4.87 -0.50 -18.45
CA ALA A 200 -5.63 0.33 -19.38
C ALA A 200 -4.82 1.57 -19.77
N ARG A 201 -4.95 1.99 -21.02
CA ARG A 201 -4.51 3.32 -21.45
C ARG A 201 -5.63 4.31 -21.15
N VAL A 202 -5.30 5.40 -20.46
CA VAL A 202 -6.22 6.48 -20.13
C VAL A 202 -5.87 7.71 -20.97
N HIS A 203 -6.88 8.30 -21.62
CA HIS A 203 -6.72 9.46 -22.47
C HIS A 203 -7.09 10.75 -21.73
N LEU A 204 -6.14 11.67 -21.55
CA LEU A 204 -6.40 12.98 -20.97
C LEU A 204 -6.99 13.95 -22.01
N PRO A 205 -7.81 14.93 -21.60
CA PRO A 205 -8.39 15.92 -22.52
C PRO A 205 -7.37 16.73 -23.33
N VAL A 206 -6.17 16.94 -22.79
CA VAL A 206 -5.06 17.60 -23.49
C VAL A 206 -4.51 16.82 -24.71
N GLY A 207 -4.91 15.55 -24.87
CA GLY A 207 -4.43 14.65 -25.92
C GLY A 207 -3.16 13.87 -25.57
N GLU A 208 -2.77 13.86 -24.30
CA GLU A 208 -1.72 13.01 -23.75
C GLU A 208 -2.33 11.78 -23.08
N ASP A 209 -1.58 10.69 -23.04
CA ASP A 209 -2.04 9.40 -22.51
C ASP A 209 -1.15 8.94 -21.36
N PHE A 210 -1.73 8.16 -20.45
CA PHE A 210 -0.96 7.44 -19.43
C PHE A 210 -1.42 6.00 -19.30
N ARG A 211 -0.55 5.17 -18.71
CA ARG A 211 -0.85 3.78 -18.39
C ARG A 211 -1.36 3.67 -16.96
N LEU A 212 -2.57 3.14 -16.79
CA LEU A 212 -3.12 2.78 -15.49
C LEU A 212 -2.96 1.28 -15.26
N TYR A 213 -2.41 0.91 -14.11
CA TYR A 213 -2.39 -0.44 -13.59
C TYR A 213 -3.22 -0.49 -12.30
N VAL A 214 -4.21 -1.37 -12.25
CA VAL A 214 -4.98 -1.72 -11.05
C VAL A 214 -4.55 -3.10 -10.59
N VAL A 215 -4.13 -3.21 -9.34
CA VAL A 215 -3.56 -4.43 -8.78
C VAL A 215 -4.13 -4.69 -7.38
N HIS A 216 -4.42 -5.96 -7.10
CA HIS A 216 -4.78 -6.41 -5.76
C HIS A 216 -4.14 -7.78 -5.51
N PRO A 217 -2.81 -7.81 -5.27
CA PRO A 217 -2.09 -9.06 -5.07
C PRO A 217 -2.44 -9.71 -3.73
N GLU A 218 -2.01 -10.95 -3.56
CA GLU A 218 -2.42 -11.78 -2.43
C GLU A 218 -2.09 -11.19 -1.05
N PRO A 219 -2.97 -11.36 -0.05
CA PRO A 219 -2.72 -10.88 1.31
C PRO A 219 -1.61 -11.66 2.01
N PRO A 220 -0.87 -11.02 2.95
CA PRO A 220 0.10 -11.72 3.76
C PRO A 220 -0.61 -12.53 4.84
N VAL A 221 -0.68 -13.85 4.65
CA VAL A 221 -1.20 -14.78 5.67
C VAL A 221 -0.07 -15.35 6.50
N ILE A 222 -0.24 -15.41 7.84
CA ILE A 222 0.80 -15.82 8.81
C ILE A 222 1.46 -17.15 8.43
N GLU A 223 0.66 -18.13 8.02
CA GLU A 223 1.09 -19.50 7.73
C GLU A 223 1.61 -19.70 6.30
N HIS A 224 1.49 -18.69 5.43
CA HIS A 224 1.86 -18.78 4.03
C HIS A 224 3.10 -17.92 3.69
N ASP A 225 3.71 -18.24 2.56
CA ASP A 225 4.77 -17.42 1.98
C ASP A 225 4.18 -16.22 1.21
N THR A 226 4.97 -15.15 1.03
CA THR A 226 4.54 -13.92 0.35
C THR A 226 4.99 -13.85 -1.11
N LYS A 227 5.45 -14.97 -1.71
CA LYS A 227 6.13 -14.92 -3.01
C LYS A 227 5.22 -14.58 -4.18
N GLY A 228 3.96 -15.04 -4.17
CA GLY A 228 2.99 -14.71 -5.22
C GLY A 228 2.76 -13.20 -5.26
N ARG A 229 2.34 -12.63 -4.14
CA ARG A 229 2.26 -11.17 -3.92
C ARG A 229 3.52 -10.41 -4.33
N ASP A 230 4.69 -10.80 -3.80
CA ASP A 230 5.96 -10.11 -4.06
C ASP A 230 6.36 -10.19 -5.56
N SER A 231 5.99 -11.28 -6.24
CA SER A 231 6.24 -11.49 -7.68
C SER A 231 5.34 -10.62 -8.54
N GLU A 232 4.06 -10.53 -8.20
CA GLU A 232 3.10 -9.74 -8.95
C GLU A 232 3.44 -8.25 -8.88
N ILE A 233 3.72 -7.77 -7.67
CA ILE A 233 4.20 -6.39 -7.46
C ILE A 233 5.47 -6.14 -8.28
N ALA A 234 6.47 -7.02 -8.21
CA ALA A 234 7.71 -6.84 -8.95
C ALA A 234 7.52 -6.86 -10.47
N LEU A 235 6.64 -7.72 -10.97
CA LEU A 235 6.33 -7.83 -12.40
C LEU A 235 5.69 -6.54 -12.91
N VAL A 236 4.69 -6.01 -12.21
CA VAL A 236 4.03 -4.74 -12.55
C VAL A 236 5.04 -3.59 -12.52
N GLY A 237 5.97 -3.59 -11.57
CA GLY A 237 7.03 -2.59 -11.53
C GLY A 237 7.95 -2.64 -12.76
N ILE A 238 8.37 -3.84 -13.18
CA ILE A 238 9.20 -4.03 -14.40
C ILE A 238 8.42 -3.68 -15.67
N GLU A 239 7.11 -3.96 -15.71
CA GLU A 239 6.26 -3.57 -16.84
C GLU A 239 6.08 -2.06 -16.93
N ALA A 240 5.87 -1.39 -15.80
CA ALA A 240 5.69 0.06 -15.74
C ALA A 240 6.95 0.81 -16.20
N GLU A 241 8.15 0.35 -15.81
CA GLU A 241 9.42 0.95 -16.26
C GLU A 241 9.63 0.84 -17.77
N LYS A 242 9.07 -0.21 -18.40
CA LYS A 242 9.23 -0.47 -19.84
C LYS A 242 8.08 0.06 -20.68
N ASP A 243 7.01 0.55 -20.05
CA ASP A 243 5.88 1.10 -20.79
C ASP A 243 6.33 2.44 -21.40
N PRO A 244 6.08 2.67 -22.70
CA PRO A 244 6.43 3.93 -23.34
C PRO A 244 5.57 5.12 -22.86
N LEU A 245 4.48 4.86 -22.12
CA LEU A 245 3.63 5.90 -21.53
C LEU A 245 3.96 6.09 -20.05
N PRO A 246 3.79 7.30 -19.50
CA PRO A 246 3.87 7.54 -18.06
C PRO A 246 2.91 6.61 -17.33
N ALA A 247 3.36 5.97 -16.26
CA ALA A 247 2.58 4.98 -15.54
C ALA A 247 1.98 5.52 -14.23
N VAL A 248 0.80 5.01 -13.89
CA VAL A 248 0.14 5.14 -12.59
C VAL A 248 -0.26 3.73 -12.16
N VAL A 249 0.15 3.33 -10.96
CA VAL A 249 -0.16 2.03 -10.37
C VAL A 249 -0.95 2.27 -9.09
N SER A 250 -2.15 1.71 -8.98
CA SER A 250 -3.00 1.88 -7.79
C SER A 250 -3.70 0.58 -7.39
N GLY A 251 -4.02 0.48 -6.11
CA GLY A 251 -4.72 -0.65 -5.51
C GLY A 251 -4.23 -0.93 -4.10
N ASP A 252 -4.78 -1.96 -3.49
CA ASP A 252 -4.30 -2.48 -2.21
C ASP A 252 -3.21 -3.52 -2.48
N LEU A 253 -1.96 -3.16 -2.18
CA LEU A 253 -0.81 -4.03 -2.39
C LEU A 253 -0.64 -5.07 -1.28
N ASN A 254 -1.52 -5.07 -0.27
CA ASN A 254 -1.47 -5.99 0.85
C ASN A 254 -0.10 -5.91 1.58
N ASP A 255 0.54 -4.74 1.52
CA ASP A 255 1.84 -4.48 2.11
C ASP A 255 2.00 -3.02 2.50
N VAL A 256 2.83 -2.78 3.51
CA VAL A 256 3.04 -1.44 4.08
C VAL A 256 4.04 -0.63 3.27
N ALA A 257 3.83 0.69 3.20
CA ALA A 257 4.65 1.63 2.43
C ALA A 257 6.18 1.54 2.68
N TRP A 258 6.60 1.11 3.88
CA TRP A 258 8.00 0.96 4.27
C TRP A 258 8.55 -0.47 4.12
N SER A 259 7.79 -1.39 3.53
CA SER A 259 8.23 -2.78 3.38
C SER A 259 9.43 -2.90 2.43
N THR A 260 10.10 -4.04 2.47
CA THR A 260 11.14 -4.37 1.48
C THR A 260 10.55 -4.50 0.07
N THR A 261 9.34 -5.06 -0.06
CA THR A 261 8.68 -5.32 -1.35
C THR A 261 8.25 -4.01 -2.00
N THR A 262 7.61 -3.10 -1.25
CA THR A 262 7.20 -1.79 -1.77
C THR A 262 8.41 -0.93 -2.16
N ARG A 263 9.50 -0.96 -1.39
CA ARG A 263 10.74 -0.26 -1.79
C ARG A 263 11.34 -0.87 -3.06
N ARG A 264 11.39 -2.20 -3.17
CA ARG A 264 11.83 -2.89 -4.38
C ARG A 264 10.97 -2.51 -5.59
N PHE A 265 9.65 -2.45 -5.42
CA PHE A 265 8.74 -1.97 -6.46
C PHE A 265 9.10 -0.58 -6.95
N GLN A 266 9.32 0.39 -6.04
CA GLN A 266 9.70 1.75 -6.42
C GLN A 266 11.04 1.77 -7.19
N ARG A 267 12.02 0.98 -6.74
CA ARG A 267 13.31 0.88 -7.45
C ARG A 267 13.15 0.29 -8.85
N LEU A 268 12.39 -0.80 -8.97
CA LEU A 268 12.19 -1.51 -10.24
C LEU A 268 11.39 -0.68 -11.25
N SER A 269 10.44 0.12 -10.77
CA SER A 269 9.51 0.88 -11.60
C SER A 269 9.92 2.33 -11.85
N GLY A 270 10.78 2.90 -11.00
CA GLY A 270 11.06 4.34 -11.00
C GLY A 270 9.91 5.20 -10.46
N LEU A 271 8.78 4.61 -10.06
CA LEU A 271 7.59 5.37 -9.68
C LEU A 271 7.71 5.98 -8.27
N LEU A 272 7.11 7.16 -8.14
CA LEU A 272 7.13 7.97 -6.92
C LEU A 272 5.95 7.62 -6.01
N ASP A 273 6.17 7.68 -4.69
CA ASP A 273 5.12 7.56 -3.68
C ASP A 273 4.73 8.96 -3.16
N PRO A 274 3.48 9.41 -3.39
CA PRO A 274 3.04 10.73 -2.97
C PRO A 274 3.01 10.91 -1.44
N ARG A 275 3.00 9.82 -0.65
CA ARG A 275 2.99 9.84 0.82
C ARG A 275 4.33 10.25 1.43
N VAL A 276 5.43 10.00 0.73
CA VAL A 276 6.79 10.32 1.19
C VAL A 276 6.91 11.85 1.36
N GLY A 277 7.34 12.26 2.56
CA GLY A 277 7.42 13.67 2.96
C GLY A 277 6.07 14.33 3.29
N ARG A 278 4.99 13.56 3.46
CA ARG A 278 3.64 14.10 3.74
C ARG A 278 2.93 13.44 4.91
N GLY A 279 2.81 12.11 4.91
CA GLY A 279 1.99 11.40 5.88
C GLY A 279 1.92 9.92 5.53
N MET A 280 1.51 9.07 6.47
CA MET A 280 1.34 7.64 6.17
C MET A 280 0.06 7.33 5.43
N TYR A 281 -1.03 8.08 5.70
CA TYR A 281 -2.36 7.80 5.14
C TYR A 281 -2.83 6.37 5.45
N ASN A 282 -2.74 5.95 6.71
CA ASN A 282 -3.09 4.60 7.14
C ASN A 282 -4.55 4.26 6.78
N THR A 283 -4.77 3.35 5.84
CA THR A 283 -6.09 2.96 5.34
C THR A 283 -6.68 1.75 6.04
N PHE A 284 -5.85 0.82 6.53
CA PHE A 284 -6.29 -0.39 7.22
C PHE A 284 -5.67 -0.50 8.62
N SER A 285 -6.35 -0.76 9.73
CA SER A 285 -7.77 -1.06 9.80
C SER A 285 -8.62 0.18 10.16
N ALA A 286 -9.65 0.43 9.37
CA ALA A 286 -10.70 1.40 9.67
C ALA A 286 -11.56 1.00 10.87
N THR A 287 -11.43 -0.22 11.40
CA THR A 287 -12.12 -0.68 12.63
C THR A 287 -11.28 -0.47 13.90
N MET A 288 -9.95 -0.39 13.79
CA MET A 288 -9.03 -0.34 14.94
C MET A 288 -8.14 0.92 14.91
N PRO A 289 -8.54 2.02 15.59
CA PRO A 289 -7.81 3.29 15.52
C PRO A 289 -6.34 3.26 15.96
N TRP A 290 -5.97 2.30 16.80
CA TRP A 290 -4.66 2.10 17.40
C TRP A 290 -3.78 1.13 16.61
N MET A 291 -4.34 0.47 15.60
CA MET A 291 -3.67 -0.54 14.78
C MET A 291 -4.02 -0.29 13.31
N ARG A 292 -3.34 0.70 12.73
CA ARG A 292 -3.53 1.13 11.35
C ARG A 292 -2.21 1.21 10.57
N TRP A 293 -2.30 1.02 9.28
CA TRP A 293 -1.24 0.79 8.32
C TRP A 293 -1.67 1.28 6.93
N PRO A 294 -0.72 1.68 6.06
CA PRO A 294 -1.01 2.22 4.75
C PRO A 294 -0.91 1.13 3.67
N LEU A 295 -2.01 0.41 3.45
CA LEU A 295 -2.06 -0.74 2.53
C LEU A 295 -2.55 -0.38 1.13
N ASP A 296 -3.32 0.70 0.99
CA ASP A 296 -3.77 1.21 -0.30
C ASP A 296 -2.74 2.19 -0.84
N HIS A 297 -2.27 1.94 -2.06
CA HIS A 297 -1.20 2.70 -2.70
C HIS A 297 -1.68 3.39 -3.97
N LEU A 298 -1.03 4.52 -4.25
CA LEU A 298 -0.89 5.05 -5.58
C LEU A 298 0.57 5.38 -5.80
N PHE A 299 1.17 4.79 -6.83
CA PHE A 299 2.47 5.18 -7.35
C PHE A 299 2.29 5.84 -8.71
N HIS A 300 3.12 6.83 -9.02
CA HIS A 300 3.02 7.55 -10.27
C HIS A 300 4.38 7.89 -10.86
N ASP A 301 4.39 8.05 -12.18
CA ASP A 301 5.56 8.46 -12.94
C ASP A 301 6.06 9.87 -12.52
N PRO A 302 7.37 10.14 -12.56
CA PRO A 302 7.93 11.47 -12.32
C PRO A 302 7.39 12.57 -13.23
N GLN A 303 6.69 12.26 -14.33
CA GLN A 303 5.98 13.23 -15.16
C GLN A 303 4.71 13.79 -14.49
N PHE A 304 4.17 13.13 -13.47
CA PHE A 304 3.02 13.64 -12.72
C PHE A 304 3.41 14.57 -11.57
N ARG A 305 2.51 15.51 -11.25
CA ARG A 305 2.56 16.37 -10.07
C ARG A 305 1.36 16.13 -9.19
N LEU A 306 1.59 16.13 -7.88
CA LEU A 306 0.52 15.96 -6.90
C LEU A 306 -0.24 17.28 -6.69
N LEU A 307 -1.56 17.24 -6.89
CA LEU A 307 -2.47 18.34 -6.60
C LEU A 307 -3.13 18.18 -5.23
N GLU A 308 -3.68 16.99 -4.97
CA GLU A 308 -4.44 16.65 -3.77
C GLU A 308 -4.25 15.16 -3.45
N MET A 309 -4.25 14.82 -2.16
CA MET A 309 -4.27 13.44 -1.68
C MET A 309 -4.91 13.41 -0.29
N ASP A 310 -5.98 12.64 -0.15
CA ASP A 310 -6.72 12.51 1.11
C ASP A 310 -7.08 11.05 1.38
N ARG A 311 -7.07 10.69 2.67
CA ARG A 311 -7.79 9.50 3.14
C ARG A 311 -9.21 9.93 3.49
N LEU A 312 -10.20 9.32 2.85
CA LEU A 312 -11.60 9.68 2.97
C LEU A 312 -12.27 9.03 4.19
N ASP A 313 -13.55 9.37 4.38
CA ASP A 313 -14.37 8.83 5.47
C ASP A 313 -14.65 7.34 5.30
N LYS A 314 -14.91 6.65 6.43
CA LYS A 314 -15.18 5.21 6.46
C LYS A 314 -16.49 4.86 5.74
N ILE A 315 -16.47 3.83 4.91
CA ILE A 315 -17.62 3.36 4.11
C ILE A 315 -18.28 2.06 4.61
N GLY A 316 -17.89 1.58 5.79
CA GLY A 316 -18.34 0.27 6.31
C GLY A 316 -17.24 -0.80 6.22
N SER A 317 -16.43 -0.74 5.16
CA SER A 317 -15.18 -1.49 4.98
C SER A 317 -14.22 -1.34 6.17
N ASP A 318 -13.35 -2.33 6.34
CA ASP A 318 -12.16 -2.25 7.20
C ASP A 318 -11.01 -1.47 6.54
N HIS A 319 -11.17 -1.00 5.31
CA HIS A 319 -10.33 0.02 4.67
C HIS A 319 -11.02 1.39 4.61
N PHE A 320 -10.20 2.45 4.63
CA PHE A 320 -10.64 3.79 4.24
C PHE A 320 -10.37 4.00 2.75
N PRO A 321 -11.31 4.57 1.98
CA PRO A 321 -11.04 4.98 0.60
C PRO A 321 -9.98 6.07 0.53
N MET A 322 -9.25 6.10 -0.59
CA MET A 322 -8.24 7.10 -0.89
C MET A 322 -8.66 7.96 -2.08
N TRP A 323 -8.34 9.24 -1.99
CA TRP A 323 -8.55 10.25 -3.02
C TRP A 323 -7.21 10.78 -3.49
N PHE A 324 -7.05 10.87 -4.80
CA PHE A 324 -5.85 11.43 -5.43
C PHE A 324 -6.25 12.36 -6.56
N VAL A 325 -5.52 13.46 -6.70
CA VAL A 325 -5.59 14.33 -7.88
C VAL A 325 -4.18 14.57 -8.37
N LEU A 326 -3.93 14.20 -9.62
CA LEU A 326 -2.63 14.33 -10.29
C LEU A 326 -2.76 15.21 -11.52
N ALA A 327 -1.66 15.87 -11.87
CA ALA A 327 -1.53 16.65 -13.10
C ALA A 327 -0.34 16.17 -13.91
N MET A 328 -0.55 15.89 -15.20
CA MET A 328 0.52 15.53 -16.12
C MET A 328 1.30 16.78 -16.54
N ALA A 329 2.59 16.80 -16.20
CA ALA A 329 3.51 17.86 -16.65
C ALA A 329 4.15 17.50 -17.99
N GLU A 330 4.75 18.49 -18.66
CA GLU A 330 5.50 18.28 -19.91
C GLU A 330 6.87 17.64 -19.69
N THR A 331 7.36 17.63 -18.45
CA THR A 331 8.68 17.10 -18.10
C THR A 331 8.61 16.23 -16.85
N GLU A 332 9.41 15.18 -16.83
CA GLU A 332 9.70 14.43 -15.62
C GLU A 332 10.44 15.28 -14.59
N ALA A 333 10.05 15.19 -13.32
CA ALA A 333 10.83 15.72 -12.21
C ALA A 333 10.35 15.13 -10.87
N ALA A 334 11.30 14.85 -9.98
CA ALA A 334 11.08 14.50 -8.59
C ALA A 334 11.91 15.41 -7.68
N GLU A 335 11.51 15.57 -6.41
CA GLU A 335 12.37 16.21 -5.40
C GLU A 335 13.37 15.21 -4.79
N SER A 336 13.04 13.91 -4.85
CA SER A 336 13.97 12.82 -4.63
C SER A 336 13.54 11.61 -5.47
N ASP A 337 14.46 11.00 -6.19
CA ASP A 337 14.18 9.77 -6.93
C ASP A 337 14.17 8.55 -5.99
N PRO A 338 13.49 7.46 -6.37
CA PRO A 338 13.74 6.16 -5.78
C PRO A 338 15.23 5.80 -5.88
N GLU A 339 15.72 4.95 -4.98
CA GLU A 339 17.07 4.38 -5.09
C GLU A 339 17.21 3.61 -6.42
N GLU A 340 18.41 3.57 -6.99
CA GLU A 340 18.66 2.77 -8.18
C GLU A 340 18.46 1.27 -7.88
N THR A 341 17.88 0.53 -8.83
CA THR A 341 17.80 -0.92 -8.74
C THR A 341 19.17 -1.56 -8.90
N ASP A 342 19.53 -2.44 -7.97
CA ASP A 342 20.68 -3.33 -8.13
C ASP A 342 20.37 -4.40 -9.20
N PRO A 343 21.21 -4.61 -10.23
CA PRO A 343 21.04 -5.68 -11.20
C PRO A 343 20.85 -7.08 -10.58
N GLU A 344 21.43 -7.34 -9.41
CA GLU A 344 21.19 -8.57 -8.67
C GLU A 344 19.75 -8.66 -8.15
N GLU A 345 19.20 -7.57 -7.63
CA GLU A 345 17.81 -7.52 -7.15
C GLU A 345 16.81 -7.72 -8.30
N GLU A 346 17.05 -7.10 -9.46
CA GLU A 346 16.22 -7.31 -10.66
C GLU A 346 16.26 -8.79 -11.10
N ARG A 347 17.44 -9.41 -11.07
CA ARG A 347 17.61 -10.83 -11.39
C ARG A 347 16.90 -11.73 -10.38
N GLU A 348 17.00 -11.44 -9.08
CA GLU A 348 16.26 -12.14 -8.02
C GLU A 348 14.75 -12.06 -8.27
N ALA A 349 14.22 -10.86 -8.55
CA ALA A 349 12.81 -10.66 -8.84
C ALA A 349 12.33 -11.45 -10.07
N LYS A 350 13.07 -11.39 -11.19
CA LYS A 350 12.75 -12.15 -12.41
C LYS A 350 12.74 -13.66 -12.19
N ASN A 351 13.67 -14.18 -11.39
CA ASN A 351 13.71 -15.60 -11.06
C ASN A 351 12.50 -16.01 -10.22
N MET A 352 12.16 -15.21 -9.20
CA MET A 352 10.99 -15.44 -8.34
C MET A 352 9.69 -15.46 -9.16
N ILE A 353 9.49 -14.48 -10.04
CA ILE A 353 8.33 -14.43 -10.96
C ILE A 353 8.22 -15.70 -11.81
N LYS A 354 9.35 -16.16 -12.36
CA LYS A 354 9.40 -17.36 -13.20
C LYS A 354 9.10 -18.64 -12.43
N GLU A 355 9.47 -18.70 -11.16
CA GLU A 355 9.18 -19.83 -10.29
C GLU A 355 7.71 -19.84 -9.87
N GLU A 356 7.16 -18.70 -9.43
CA GLU A 356 5.76 -18.64 -8.98
C GLU A 356 4.77 -18.86 -10.14
N ARG A 357 5.04 -18.37 -11.35
CA ARG A 357 4.20 -18.67 -12.54
C ARG A 357 4.10 -20.14 -12.91
N LYS A 358 4.97 -21.00 -12.36
CA LYS A 358 4.94 -22.45 -12.60
C LYS A 358 4.27 -23.22 -11.46
N ARG A 359 3.94 -22.53 -10.37
CA ARG A 359 3.37 -23.12 -9.18
C ARG A 359 1.88 -23.27 -9.40
N ASP A 360 1.41 -24.50 -9.37
CA ASP A 360 -0.01 -24.84 -9.41
C ASP A 360 -0.53 -24.83 -7.96
N ARG A 361 -1.28 -23.79 -7.60
CA ARG A 361 -1.91 -23.62 -6.30
C ARG A 361 -3.06 -22.63 -6.38
N ASP A 362 -3.99 -22.76 -5.44
CA ASP A 362 -5.05 -21.77 -5.25
C ASP A 362 -4.45 -20.43 -4.73
N PRO A 363 -5.10 -19.30 -5.04
CA PRO A 363 -4.77 -18.01 -4.44
C PRO A 363 -4.84 -18.08 -2.92
N ILE A 364 -3.84 -17.53 -2.24
CA ILE A 364 -3.91 -17.33 -0.79
C ILE A 364 -4.98 -16.27 -0.53
N GLY A 365 -5.83 -16.40 0.49
CA GLY A 365 -6.79 -15.33 0.79
C GLY A 365 -8.18 -15.52 0.18
N SER A 366 -8.37 -16.52 -0.69
CA SER A 366 -9.63 -16.74 -1.41
C SER A 366 -10.82 -17.09 -0.49
N ASP A 367 -10.56 -17.67 0.67
CA ASP A 367 -11.53 -18.16 1.65
C ASP A 367 -11.78 -17.19 2.83
N TRP A 368 -11.10 -16.03 2.88
CA TRP A 368 -11.10 -15.17 4.08
C TRP A 368 -12.44 -14.46 4.33
N GLU A 369 -13.26 -14.36 3.31
CA GLU A 369 -14.61 -13.79 3.40
C GLU A 369 -15.69 -14.86 3.68
N ASP A 370 -15.34 -16.15 3.61
CA ASP A 370 -16.26 -17.26 3.89
C ASP A 370 -16.39 -17.56 5.40
N GLU A 371 -15.39 -17.19 6.22
CA GLU A 371 -15.33 -17.51 7.65
C GLU A 371 -16.25 -16.63 8.55
N GLU A 372 -16.92 -15.61 8.01
CA GLU A 372 -17.77 -14.67 8.78
C GLU A 372 -19.30 -14.94 8.71
N ASN A 373 -19.76 -16.06 8.10
CA ASN A 373 -21.19 -16.42 8.01
C ASN A 373 -21.72 -17.33 9.12
#